data_AF-F9UHW5-F1
#
_entry.id   AF-F9UHW5-F1
#
_cell.length_a   1.000
_cell.length_b   1.000
_cell.length_c   1.000
_cell.angle_alpha   90.00
_cell.angle_beta   90.00
_cell.angle_gamma   90.00
#
_symmetry.space_group_name_H-M   'P 1'
#
loop_
_entity.id
_entity.type
_entity.pdbx_description
1 polymer ?
#
loop_
_entity_poly.entity_id
_entity_poly.type
_entity_poly.pdbx_seq_one_letter_code
_entity_poly.pdbx_strand_id
1 'polypeptide(L)'
;MNVSKLILLCVVVSVVGLTSTLEVRASVSDPIIADLQAKLLIAGFSPGPADGYWGGKTEAALKAFQEAGGLPSSGRLDAETAARLEIDIPGTEGTPQDIHDLIDAGKVEVKASARAMDLVGIELRSGRPYSISVRIPLGTYFTAGSPDLQNMLTTKEVIRSLNSEDWVSISIQAASTDRQRGIPGGDVRLKVQKLPGTSELPKLFPVFSSSGASYPVLQAAIWIVTDNSTFEELAVLIQSQDGFSATRSINEPEVARAMRICSEAGIDIKARKIWSDRATIRGELADETLKEWLEQDP
;
A
#
# COMPACT_ATOMS: atom_id res chain seq x y z
N MET A 1 -71.46 28.50 13.93
CA MET A 1 -71.21 27.05 13.78
C MET A 1 -70.64 26.82 12.38
N ASN A 2 -69.47 26.17 12.34
CA ASN A 2 -68.63 25.78 11.19
C ASN A 2 -67.87 26.87 10.39
N VAL A 3 -66.59 26.90 10.74
CA VAL A 3 -65.44 27.57 10.13
C VAL A 3 -65.06 26.82 8.84
N SER A 4 -65.00 27.54 7.71
CA SER A 4 -64.46 27.03 6.45
C SER A 4 -63.10 27.67 6.16
N LYS A 5 -62.07 26.81 6.11
CA LYS A 5 -60.86 26.85 5.27
C LYS A 5 -60.10 28.18 5.16
N LEU A 6 -58.98 28.27 5.89
CA LEU A 6 -57.85 29.10 5.49
C LEU A 6 -56.61 28.21 5.34
N ILE A 7 -56.05 28.22 4.13
CA ILE A 7 -54.88 27.46 3.67
C ILE A 7 -53.64 28.06 4.34
N LEU A 8 -52.94 27.26 5.16
CA LEU A 8 -51.63 27.63 5.70
C LEU A 8 -50.55 27.12 4.75
N LEU A 9 -49.99 28.04 3.97
CA LEU A 9 -48.82 27.81 3.11
C LEU A 9 -47.56 27.79 4.00
N CYS A 10 -47.13 26.61 4.44
CA CYS A 10 -45.80 26.44 5.06
C CYS A 10 -44.73 26.42 3.97
N VAL A 11 -44.04 27.55 3.78
CA VAL A 11 -42.78 27.61 3.05
C VAL A 11 -41.73 26.87 3.88
N VAL A 12 -41.41 25.63 3.49
CA VAL A 12 -40.25 24.93 4.03
C VAL A 12 -39.01 25.51 3.35
N VAL A 13 -38.29 26.38 4.04
CA VAL A 13 -36.95 26.80 3.62
C VAL A 13 -36.02 25.62 3.87
N SER A 14 -35.71 24.86 2.82
CA SER A 14 -34.66 23.84 2.86
C SER A 14 -33.30 24.52 3.01
N VAL A 15 -32.79 24.59 4.24
CA VAL A 15 -31.37 24.83 4.48
C VAL A 15 -30.66 23.52 4.16
N VAL A 16 -30.26 23.35 2.90
CA VAL A 16 -29.31 22.30 2.51
C VAL A 16 -27.98 22.69 3.15
N GLY A 17 -27.70 22.09 4.30
CA GLY A 17 -26.43 22.24 4.99
C GLY A 17 -25.31 21.68 4.13
N LEU A 18 -24.55 22.55 3.49
CA LEU A 18 -23.18 22.24 3.08
C LEU A 18 -22.34 22.16 4.35
N THR A 19 -22.32 21.01 5.02
CA THR A 19 -21.27 20.72 5.98
C THR A 19 -20.07 20.20 5.19
N SER A 20 -19.26 21.13 4.69
CA SER A 20 -17.87 20.81 4.34
C SER A 20 -17.17 20.40 5.63
N THR A 21 -17.04 19.10 5.87
CA THR A 21 -16.20 18.58 6.94
C THR A 21 -14.75 18.88 6.56
N LEU A 22 -14.26 20.06 6.93
CA LEU A 22 -12.83 20.30 7.10
C LEU A 22 -12.35 19.35 8.18
N GLU A 23 -11.83 18.19 7.78
CA GLU A 23 -10.96 17.41 8.66
C GLU A 23 -9.71 18.26 8.90
N VAL A 24 -9.75 19.10 9.94
CA VAL A 24 -8.53 19.63 10.54
C VAL A 24 -7.84 18.42 11.16
N ARG A 25 -7.04 17.71 10.35
CA ARG A 25 -6.03 16.80 10.89
C ARG A 25 -5.19 17.66 11.82
N ALA A 26 -5.31 17.46 13.12
CA ALA A 26 -4.41 18.08 14.09
C ALA A 26 -3.00 17.79 13.59
N SER A 27 -2.24 18.84 13.24
CA SER A 27 -0.83 18.65 12.95
C SER A 27 -0.23 17.99 14.18
N VAL A 28 0.53 16.92 13.97
CA VAL A 28 1.30 16.29 15.04
C VAL A 28 2.64 17.01 15.07
N SER A 29 3.01 17.54 16.24
CA SER A 29 4.32 18.13 16.49
C SER A 29 5.42 17.16 16.04
N ASP A 30 6.36 17.64 15.24
CA ASP A 30 7.47 16.85 14.71
C ASP A 30 8.78 17.21 15.43
N PRO A 31 9.44 16.24 16.09
CA PRO A 31 10.72 16.47 16.76
C PRO A 31 11.80 17.08 15.85
N ILE A 32 11.83 16.73 14.56
CA ILE A 32 12.82 17.26 13.61
C ILE A 32 12.54 18.73 13.33
N ILE A 33 11.26 19.11 13.26
CA ILE A 33 10.88 20.52 13.09
C ILE A 33 11.20 21.31 14.35
N ALA A 34 10.99 20.73 15.54
CA ALA A 34 11.33 21.38 16.80
C ALA A 34 12.84 21.63 16.92
N ASP A 35 13.65 20.64 16.54
CA ASP A 35 15.11 20.77 16.50
C ASP A 35 15.56 21.80 15.47
N LEU A 36 14.97 21.78 14.26
CA LEU A 36 15.20 22.80 13.23
C LEU A 36 14.91 24.21 13.75
N GLN A 37 13.76 24.42 14.38
CA GLN A 37 13.39 25.71 14.96
C GLN A 37 14.38 26.15 16.05
N ALA A 38 14.82 25.23 16.92
CA ALA A 38 15.82 25.53 17.94
C ALA A 38 17.18 25.92 17.32
N LYS A 39 17.65 25.16 16.32
CA LYS A 39 18.92 25.40 15.62
C LYS A 39 18.91 26.70 14.82
N LEU A 40 17.81 27.00 14.13
CA LEU A 40 17.64 28.28 13.43
C LEU A 40 17.68 29.46 14.40
N LEU A 41 17.06 29.34 15.58
CA LEU A 41 17.10 30.36 16.62
C LEU A 41 18.52 30.60 17.14
N ILE A 42 19.28 29.53 17.40
CA ILE A 42 20.69 29.60 17.80
C ILE A 42 21.55 30.25 16.71
N ALA A 43 21.27 29.95 15.44
CA ALA A 43 21.94 30.54 14.28
C ALA A 43 21.55 32.01 14.00
N GLY A 44 20.67 32.61 14.82
CA GLY A 44 20.27 34.02 14.71
C GLY A 44 19.08 34.28 13.78
N PHE A 45 18.41 33.24 13.28
CA PHE A 45 17.20 33.35 12.47
C PHE A 45 15.97 33.19 13.38
N SER A 46 14.83 33.80 13.04
CA SER A 46 13.64 33.82 13.91
C SER A 46 12.51 32.91 13.40
N PRO A 47 12.53 31.59 13.66
CA PRO A 47 11.54 30.66 13.14
C PRO A 47 10.20 30.67 13.88
N GLY A 48 10.10 31.43 14.98
CA GLY A 48 9.00 31.33 15.93
C GLY A 48 9.33 30.40 17.10
N PRO A 49 8.32 29.89 17.84
CA PRO A 49 8.54 28.92 18.90
C PRO A 49 9.08 27.60 18.34
N ALA A 50 9.93 26.92 19.11
CA ALA A 50 10.43 25.58 18.80
C ALA A 50 9.42 24.51 19.24
N ASP A 51 8.23 24.55 18.65
CA ASP A 51 7.06 23.76 19.01
C ASP A 51 6.83 22.52 18.12
N GLY A 52 7.68 22.31 17.12
CA GLY A 52 7.57 21.17 16.20
C GLY A 52 6.52 21.34 15.11
N TYR A 53 5.92 22.52 14.98
CA TYR A 53 4.93 22.81 13.95
C TYR A 53 5.54 23.54 12.76
N TRP A 54 5.35 22.99 11.56
CA TRP A 54 5.73 23.70 10.35
C TRP A 54 4.82 24.92 10.16
N GLY A 55 5.42 26.09 9.96
CA GLY A 55 4.68 27.32 9.69
C GLY A 55 5.51 28.33 8.92
N GLY A 56 4.84 29.36 8.39
CA GLY A 56 5.48 30.34 7.51
C GLY A 56 6.67 31.08 8.13
N LYS A 57 6.70 31.25 9.46
CA LYS A 57 7.88 31.82 10.16
C LYS A 57 9.09 30.88 10.10
N THR A 58 8.87 29.59 10.33
CA THR A 58 9.93 28.57 10.26
C THR A 58 10.46 28.45 8.84
N GLU A 59 9.58 28.40 7.84
CA GLU A 59 9.97 28.37 6.43
C GLU A 59 10.78 29.62 6.04
N ALA A 60 10.32 30.81 6.42
CA ALA A 60 11.02 32.06 6.12
C ALA A 60 12.40 32.13 6.80
N ALA A 61 12.50 31.69 8.05
CA ALA A 61 13.77 31.61 8.77
C ALA A 61 14.73 30.62 8.11
N LEU A 62 14.24 29.48 7.63
CA LEU A 62 15.04 28.49 6.91
C LEU A 62 15.56 29.04 5.57
N LYS A 63 14.71 29.71 4.80
CA LYS A 63 15.13 30.38 3.55
C LYS A 63 16.22 31.41 3.82
N ALA A 64 16.04 32.24 4.83
CA ALA A 64 17.05 33.24 5.21
C ALA A 64 18.37 32.59 5.65
N PHE A 65 18.33 31.49 6.40
CA PHE A 65 19.51 30.71 6.75
C PHE A 65 20.23 30.17 5.51
N GLN A 66 19.47 29.59 4.58
CA GLN A 66 20.00 29.08 3.31
C GLN A 66 20.66 30.19 2.49
N GLU A 67 20.00 31.34 2.33
CA GLU A 67 20.54 32.50 1.60
C GLU A 67 21.83 33.02 2.23
N ALA A 68 21.84 33.19 3.56
CA ALA A 68 23.03 33.64 4.28
C ALA A 68 24.21 32.68 4.17
N GLY A 69 23.93 31.37 4.04
CA GLY A 69 24.93 30.32 3.83
C GLY A 69 25.33 30.11 2.36
N GLY A 70 24.72 30.81 1.39
CA GLY A 70 24.96 30.55 -0.04
C GLY A 70 24.41 29.20 -0.53
N LEU A 71 23.41 28.65 0.16
CA LEU A 71 22.64 27.48 -0.26
C LEU A 71 21.49 27.90 -1.19
N PRO A 72 20.94 26.96 -1.99
CA PRO A 72 19.65 27.16 -2.61
C PRO A 72 18.57 27.45 -1.56
N SER A 73 17.88 28.59 -1.68
CA SER A 73 16.85 29.03 -0.72
C SER A 73 15.50 28.34 -0.93
N SER A 74 15.53 27.02 -0.97
CA SER A 74 14.37 26.16 -1.20
C SER A 74 13.30 26.30 -0.12
N GLY A 75 13.69 26.69 1.09
CA GLY A 75 12.84 26.66 2.28
C GLY A 75 12.51 25.24 2.75
N ARG A 76 13.22 24.25 2.23
CA ARG A 76 13.13 22.84 2.62
C ARG A 76 14.38 22.44 3.37
N LEU A 77 14.24 21.54 4.33
CA LEU A 77 15.35 20.97 5.05
C LEU A 77 15.92 19.80 4.23
N ASP A 78 16.76 20.14 3.26
CA ASP A 78 17.53 19.18 2.46
C ASP A 78 18.79 18.68 3.21
N ALA A 79 19.47 17.69 2.65
CA ALA A 79 20.62 17.04 3.29
C ALA A 79 21.78 18.01 3.57
N GLU A 80 22.04 18.97 2.68
CA GLU A 80 23.12 19.95 2.88
C GLU A 80 22.75 20.95 3.99
N THR A 81 21.52 21.43 3.98
CA THR A 81 20.99 22.33 5.02
C THR A 81 20.97 21.63 6.39
N ALA A 82 20.52 20.37 6.44
CA ALA A 82 20.49 19.56 7.65
C ALA A 82 21.90 19.33 8.22
N ALA A 83 22.88 19.01 7.36
CA ALA A 83 24.26 18.85 7.77
C ALA A 83 24.84 20.14 8.37
N ARG A 84 24.55 21.31 7.80
CA ARG A 84 25.02 22.61 8.34
C ARG A 84 24.38 23.00 9.67
N LEU A 85 23.15 22.55 9.91
CA LEU A 85 22.45 22.76 11.19
C LEU A 85 22.70 21.63 12.19
N GLU A 86 23.42 20.58 11.77
CA GLU A 86 23.66 19.35 12.54
C GLU A 86 22.34 18.70 13.01
N ILE A 87 21.36 18.64 12.12
CA ILE A 87 20.06 18.02 12.37
C ILE A 87 20.09 16.61 11.79
N ASP A 88 19.81 15.63 12.63
CA ASP A 88 19.63 14.25 12.18
C ASP A 88 18.19 14.06 11.67
N ILE A 89 18.05 13.77 10.38
CA ILE A 89 16.77 13.42 9.78
C ILE A 89 16.74 11.89 9.66
N PRO A 90 15.81 11.19 10.31
CA PRO A 90 15.65 9.76 10.10
C PRO A 90 15.47 9.48 8.60
N GLY A 91 16.45 8.78 8.01
CA GLY A 91 16.50 8.50 6.57
C GLY A 91 17.31 9.47 5.71
N THR A 92 18.05 10.45 6.26
CA THR A 92 19.02 11.26 5.46
C THR A 92 20.19 10.46 4.91
N GLU A 93 20.47 9.26 5.43
CA GLU A 93 21.37 8.28 4.81
C GLU A 93 20.66 7.34 3.81
N GLY A 94 19.48 7.72 3.31
CA GLY A 94 18.72 6.90 2.37
C GLY A 94 18.08 5.65 2.98
N THR A 95 18.07 5.50 4.31
CA THR A 95 17.40 4.37 4.98
C THR A 95 15.89 4.47 4.79
N PRO A 96 15.26 3.52 4.07
CA PRO A 96 13.83 3.57 3.77
C PRO A 96 12.97 3.28 5.01
N GLN A 97 11.99 4.14 5.29
CA GLN A 97 11.01 3.98 6.37
C GLN A 97 9.76 3.24 5.88
N ASP A 98 9.16 2.40 6.73
CA ASP A 98 7.96 1.64 6.35
C ASP A 98 6.75 2.55 6.08
N ILE A 99 6.02 2.28 5.00
CA ILE A 99 4.83 3.04 4.62
C ILE A 99 3.77 3.06 5.72
N HIS A 100 3.61 1.99 6.50
CA HIS A 100 2.64 1.98 7.59
C HIS A 100 3.02 2.97 8.69
N ASP A 101 4.28 2.97 9.10
CA ASP A 101 4.77 3.86 10.16
C ASP A 101 4.70 5.33 9.73
N LEU A 102 4.97 5.60 8.45
CA LEU A 102 4.86 6.95 7.88
C LEU A 102 3.42 7.46 7.79
N ILE A 103 2.46 6.58 7.46
CA ILE A 103 1.02 6.90 7.47
C ILE A 103 0.56 7.14 8.90
N ASP A 104 0.89 6.23 9.83
CA ASP A 104 0.48 6.29 11.24
C ASP A 104 1.03 7.56 11.92
N ALA A 105 2.25 7.99 11.57
CA ALA A 105 2.87 9.23 12.03
C ALA A 105 2.42 10.50 11.27
N GLY A 106 1.50 10.38 10.30
CA GLY A 106 1.02 11.49 9.48
C GLY A 106 2.12 12.18 8.67
N LYS A 107 3.22 11.49 8.36
CA LYS A 107 4.36 12.03 7.59
C LYS A 107 4.17 11.94 6.09
N VAL A 108 3.34 11.00 5.62
CA VAL A 108 3.06 10.79 4.20
C VAL A 108 1.56 10.65 3.99
N GLU A 109 1.07 11.28 2.93
CA GLU A 109 -0.26 11.03 2.39
C GLU A 109 -0.19 10.00 1.28
N VAL A 110 -1.17 9.07 1.28
CA VAL A 110 -1.20 7.95 0.34
C VAL A 110 -2.58 7.83 -0.29
N LYS A 111 -2.61 7.71 -1.62
CA LYS A 111 -3.77 7.25 -2.38
C LYS A 111 -3.38 5.97 -3.09
N ALA A 112 -4.14 4.90 -2.90
CA ALA A 112 -3.91 3.64 -3.58
C ALA A 112 -5.13 3.31 -4.45
N SER A 113 -4.88 2.72 -5.62
CA SER A 113 -5.93 2.20 -6.49
C SER A 113 -5.51 0.91 -7.18
N ALA A 114 -6.47 -0.01 -7.34
CA ALA A 114 -6.30 -1.18 -8.17
C ALA A 114 -6.38 -0.77 -9.63
N ARG A 115 -5.29 -0.97 -10.38
CA ARG A 115 -5.23 -0.68 -11.82
C ARG A 115 -5.64 -1.91 -12.62
N ALA A 116 -5.18 -3.08 -12.17
CA ALA A 116 -5.49 -4.40 -12.70
C ALA A 116 -5.32 -5.44 -11.58
N MET A 117 -5.63 -6.69 -11.87
CA MET A 117 -5.51 -7.81 -10.92
C MET A 117 -4.08 -8.00 -10.36
N ASP A 118 -3.08 -7.61 -11.15
CA ASP A 118 -1.65 -7.76 -10.90
C ASP A 118 -0.93 -6.43 -10.60
N LEU A 119 -1.69 -5.32 -10.50
CA LEU A 119 -1.10 -3.99 -10.47
C LEU A 119 -1.86 -3.02 -9.57
N VAL A 120 -1.14 -2.47 -8.59
CA VAL A 120 -1.61 -1.37 -7.74
C VAL A 120 -0.89 -0.09 -8.13
N GLY A 121 -1.66 0.98 -8.35
CA GLY A 121 -1.16 2.34 -8.47
C GLY A 121 -1.16 3.00 -7.10
N ILE A 122 -0.07 3.67 -6.75
CA ILE A 122 0.05 4.43 -5.51
C ILE A 122 0.50 5.83 -5.85
N GLU A 123 -0.15 6.82 -5.25
CA GLU A 123 0.29 8.20 -5.24
C GLU A 123 0.72 8.55 -3.82
N LEU A 124 1.94 9.07 -3.69
CA LEU A 124 2.55 9.44 -2.41
C LEU A 124 2.82 10.95 -2.39
N ARG A 125 2.62 11.58 -1.25
CA ARG A 125 3.02 12.98 -1.02
C ARG A 125 3.62 13.12 0.37
N SER A 126 4.76 13.81 0.47
CA SER A 126 5.35 14.14 1.77
C SER A 126 4.51 15.22 2.45
N GLY A 127 4.16 15.01 3.71
CA GLY A 127 3.59 16.05 4.58
C GLY A 127 4.65 16.85 5.33
N ARG A 128 5.93 16.69 4.97
CA ARG A 128 7.07 17.23 5.71
C ARG A 128 7.97 18.11 4.83
N PRO A 129 8.63 19.12 5.41
CA PRO A 129 9.52 20.04 4.70
C PRO A 129 10.91 19.46 4.42
N TYR A 130 11.13 18.18 4.70
CA TYR A 130 12.35 17.42 4.42
C TYR A 130 12.06 16.20 3.53
N SER A 131 13.11 15.62 2.94
CA SER A 131 12.96 14.42 2.10
C SER A 131 12.63 13.19 2.94
N ILE A 132 11.73 12.35 2.44
CA ILE A 132 11.35 11.07 3.07
C ILE A 132 11.60 9.93 2.09
N SER A 133 12.36 8.91 2.50
CA SER A 133 12.48 7.64 1.78
C SER A 133 11.42 6.66 2.25
N VAL A 134 10.43 6.38 1.40
CA VAL A 134 9.30 5.49 1.68
C VAL A 134 9.62 4.08 1.17
N ARG A 135 9.57 3.09 2.05
CA ARG A 135 9.60 1.67 1.73
C ARG A 135 8.18 1.15 1.70
N ILE A 136 7.82 0.49 0.61
CA ILE A 136 6.58 -0.26 0.44
C ILE A 136 6.98 -1.73 0.39
N PRO A 137 6.93 -2.43 1.53
CA PRO A 137 7.37 -3.82 1.61
C PRO A 137 6.66 -4.73 0.61
N LEU A 138 7.30 -5.85 0.26
CA LEU A 138 6.58 -7.01 -0.27
C LEU A 138 5.55 -7.46 0.78
N GLY A 139 4.31 -7.72 0.34
CA GLY A 139 3.20 -8.08 1.21
C GLY A 139 2.43 -6.91 1.82
N THR A 140 2.72 -5.67 1.43
CA THR A 140 1.89 -4.51 1.80
C THR A 140 0.47 -4.76 1.33
N TYR A 141 -0.48 -4.74 2.25
CA TYR A 141 -1.86 -5.16 2.01
C TYR A 141 -2.78 -3.97 1.77
N PHE A 142 -3.73 -4.17 0.86
CA PHE A 142 -4.66 -3.16 0.41
C PHE A 142 -6.08 -3.70 0.46
N THR A 143 -6.95 -3.03 1.19
CA THR A 143 -8.37 -3.40 1.22
C THR A 143 -9.17 -2.57 0.23
N ALA A 144 -10.01 -3.22 -0.56
CA ALA A 144 -10.99 -2.53 -1.39
C ALA A 144 -12.06 -1.87 -0.51
N GLY A 145 -12.59 -0.73 -0.97
CA GLY A 145 -13.69 -0.06 -0.26
C GLY A 145 -15.03 -0.80 -0.34
N SER A 146 -15.19 -1.70 -1.31
CA SER A 146 -16.37 -2.55 -1.48
C SER A 146 -16.08 -3.98 -1.02
N PRO A 147 -16.96 -4.62 -0.24
CA PRO A 147 -16.81 -6.01 0.17
C PRO A 147 -16.96 -7.00 -0.99
N ASP A 148 -17.50 -6.56 -2.13
CA ASP A 148 -17.69 -7.40 -3.32
C ASP A 148 -16.42 -7.50 -4.18
N LEU A 149 -15.36 -6.77 -3.81
CA LEU A 149 -14.11 -6.73 -4.55
C LEU A 149 -12.98 -7.43 -3.80
N GLN A 150 -12.07 -8.01 -4.56
CA GLN A 150 -10.85 -8.61 -4.05
C GLN A 150 -9.96 -7.53 -3.41
N ASN A 151 -9.36 -7.90 -2.28
CA ASN A 151 -8.27 -7.14 -1.70
C ASN A 151 -6.97 -7.47 -2.44
N MET A 152 -5.91 -6.71 -2.23
CA MET A 152 -4.65 -6.88 -2.95
C MET A 152 -3.45 -6.84 -2.01
N LEU A 153 -2.32 -7.42 -2.43
CA LEU A 153 -1.04 -7.29 -1.75
C LEU A 153 0.10 -7.07 -2.74
N THR A 154 1.13 -6.32 -2.37
CA THR A 154 2.34 -6.18 -3.20
C THR A 154 3.11 -7.50 -3.29
N THR A 155 3.55 -7.85 -4.50
CA THR A 155 4.43 -9.00 -4.73
C THR A 155 5.90 -8.60 -4.87
N LYS A 156 6.20 -7.31 -4.75
CA LYS A 156 7.54 -6.74 -4.83
C LYS A 156 7.71 -5.56 -3.89
N GLU A 157 8.88 -5.44 -3.29
CA GLU A 157 9.26 -4.25 -2.52
C GLU A 157 9.60 -3.08 -3.45
N VAL A 158 9.17 -1.88 -3.05
CA VAL A 158 9.49 -0.64 -3.74
C VAL A 158 9.97 0.40 -2.73
N ILE A 159 11.08 1.07 -3.04
CA ILE A 159 11.59 2.22 -2.29
C ILE A 159 11.43 3.48 -3.15
N ARG A 160 10.93 4.56 -2.56
CA ARG A 160 10.68 5.83 -3.24
C ARG A 160 10.99 7.02 -2.35
N SER A 161 11.82 7.93 -2.86
CA SER A 161 12.12 9.19 -2.19
C SER A 161 11.11 10.27 -2.59
N LEU A 162 10.58 10.96 -1.58
CA LEU A 162 9.71 12.12 -1.73
C LEU A 162 10.53 13.37 -1.40
N ASN A 163 10.93 14.10 -2.45
CA ASN A 163 11.84 15.24 -2.33
C ASN A 163 11.12 16.60 -2.36
N SER A 164 9.84 16.62 -2.76
CA SER A 164 8.98 17.79 -2.77
C SER A 164 7.62 17.46 -2.15
N GLU A 165 6.74 18.47 -2.08
CA GLU A 165 5.34 18.32 -1.67
C GLU A 165 4.42 17.90 -2.83
N ASP A 166 5.00 17.62 -4.00
CA ASP A 166 4.23 17.14 -5.14
C ASP A 166 3.84 15.67 -4.98
N TRP A 167 2.76 15.29 -5.65
CA TRP A 167 2.37 13.89 -5.74
C TRP A 167 3.33 13.12 -6.63
N VAL A 168 3.86 12.02 -6.10
CA VAL A 168 4.68 11.04 -6.82
C VAL A 168 3.83 9.81 -7.11
N SER A 169 3.63 9.51 -8.39
CA SER A 169 2.89 8.33 -8.85
C SER A 169 3.82 7.14 -9.08
N ILE A 170 3.43 5.97 -8.59
CA ILE A 170 4.15 4.71 -8.76
C ILE A 170 3.18 3.59 -9.10
N SER A 171 3.62 2.65 -9.93
CA SER A 171 2.91 1.39 -10.18
C SER A 171 3.72 0.24 -9.57
N ILE A 172 3.05 -0.63 -8.84
CA ILE A 172 3.69 -1.73 -8.10
C ILE A 172 3.00 -3.04 -8.46
N GLN A 173 3.84 -4.05 -8.73
CA GLN A 173 3.37 -5.41 -8.93
C GLN A 173 2.66 -5.91 -7.67
N ALA A 174 1.47 -6.43 -7.88
CA ALA A 174 0.59 -6.90 -6.84
C ALA A 174 -0.04 -8.23 -7.25
N ALA A 175 -0.79 -8.80 -6.34
CA ALA A 175 -1.64 -9.96 -6.58
C ALA A 175 -2.92 -9.78 -5.77
N SER A 176 -4.00 -10.36 -6.28
CA SER A 176 -5.31 -10.29 -5.66
C SER A 176 -5.51 -11.39 -4.61
N THR A 177 -6.39 -11.16 -3.66
CA THR A 177 -6.77 -12.06 -2.56
C THR A 177 -8.29 -12.15 -2.49
N ASP A 178 -8.84 -13.13 -1.76
CA ASP A 178 -10.30 -13.34 -1.68
C ASP A 178 -10.91 -13.70 -3.05
N ARG A 179 -10.34 -14.68 -3.77
CA ARG A 179 -10.64 -15.09 -5.16
C ARG A 179 -12.14 -15.07 -5.52
N GLN A 180 -13.00 -15.45 -4.58
CA GLN A 180 -14.45 -15.55 -4.78
C GLN A 180 -15.13 -14.18 -5.04
N ARG A 181 -14.42 -13.07 -4.81
CA ARG A 181 -14.92 -11.70 -5.04
C ARG A 181 -14.56 -11.20 -6.44
N GLY A 182 -15.21 -10.10 -6.85
CA GLY A 182 -14.93 -9.43 -8.12
C GLY A 182 -13.50 -8.89 -8.18
N ILE A 183 -12.84 -9.07 -9.33
CA ILE A 183 -11.50 -8.52 -9.55
C ILE A 183 -11.59 -6.99 -9.58
N PRO A 184 -10.78 -6.27 -8.78
CA PRO A 184 -10.78 -4.83 -8.80
C PRO A 184 -10.11 -4.34 -10.09
N GLY A 185 -10.80 -3.49 -10.85
CA GLY A 185 -10.30 -2.89 -12.08
C GLY A 185 -10.90 -1.51 -12.29
N GLY A 186 -10.26 -0.68 -13.12
CA GLY A 186 -10.75 0.67 -13.41
C GLY A 186 -10.50 1.66 -12.27
N ASP A 187 -9.31 1.63 -11.67
CA ASP A 187 -8.86 2.57 -10.64
C ASP A 187 -9.68 2.55 -9.34
N VAL A 188 -10.16 1.36 -8.94
CA VAL A 188 -10.87 1.16 -7.68
C VAL A 188 -10.00 1.63 -6.52
N ARG A 189 -10.53 2.53 -5.69
CA ARG A 189 -9.82 3.03 -4.51
C ARG A 189 -9.55 1.91 -3.51
N LEU A 190 -8.32 1.86 -3.03
CA LEU A 190 -7.84 0.95 -2.00
C LEU A 190 -7.40 1.72 -0.75
N LYS A 191 -7.42 1.03 0.39
CA LYS A 191 -6.82 1.52 1.65
C LYS A 191 -5.61 0.67 1.99
N VAL A 192 -4.48 1.31 2.29
CA VAL A 192 -3.30 0.62 2.84
C VAL A 192 -3.64 0.14 4.26
N GLN A 193 -3.46 -1.14 4.54
CA GLN A 193 -3.73 -1.73 5.84
C GLN A 193 -2.67 -2.78 6.21
N LYS A 194 -2.47 -2.99 7.51
CA LYS A 194 -1.68 -4.12 7.99
C LYS A 194 -2.47 -5.41 7.75
N LEU A 195 -1.78 -6.49 7.39
CA LEU A 195 -2.42 -7.80 7.27
C LEU A 195 -3.04 -8.21 8.62
N PRO A 196 -4.18 -8.91 8.61
CA PRO A 196 -4.72 -9.50 9.83
C PRO A 196 -3.70 -10.44 10.49
N GLY A 197 -3.54 -10.37 11.82
CA GLY A 197 -2.56 -11.18 12.55
C GLY A 197 -2.80 -12.71 12.45
N THR A 198 -3.99 -13.13 12.06
CA THR A 198 -4.34 -14.53 11.80
C THR A 198 -3.98 -15.02 10.39
N SER A 199 -3.50 -14.12 9.52
CA SER A 199 -3.16 -14.45 8.13
C SER A 199 -1.90 -15.30 8.05
N GLU A 200 -1.92 -16.32 7.19
CA GLU A 200 -0.75 -17.11 6.86
C GLU A 200 0.05 -16.56 5.68
N LEU A 201 -0.43 -15.50 5.01
CA LEU A 201 0.27 -14.84 3.90
C LEU A 201 1.71 -14.43 4.22
N PRO A 202 2.04 -13.90 5.42
CA PRO A 202 3.41 -13.53 5.75
C PRO A 202 4.42 -14.66 5.62
N LYS A 203 3.99 -15.93 5.74
CA LYS A 203 4.85 -17.10 5.55
C LYS A 203 5.38 -17.22 4.11
N LEU A 204 4.60 -16.77 3.12
CA LEU A 204 4.98 -16.85 1.71
C LEU A 204 6.08 -15.85 1.31
N PHE A 205 6.16 -14.71 2.00
CA PHE A 205 6.96 -13.56 1.59
C PHE A 205 8.47 -13.81 1.50
N PRO A 206 9.12 -14.53 2.44
CA PRO A 206 10.52 -14.90 2.31
C PRO A 206 10.78 -15.73 1.04
N VAL A 207 9.90 -16.67 0.71
CA VAL A 207 10.04 -17.54 -0.47
C VAL A 207 9.75 -16.77 -1.77
N PHE A 208 8.78 -15.86 -1.76
CA PHE A 208 8.52 -14.99 -2.92
C PHE A 208 9.74 -14.15 -3.27
N SER A 209 10.44 -13.61 -2.26
CA SER A 209 11.63 -12.78 -2.48
C SER A 209 12.81 -13.53 -3.11
N SER A 210 12.91 -14.85 -2.92
CA SER A 210 14.04 -15.67 -3.39
C SER A 210 13.71 -16.58 -4.58
N SER A 211 12.45 -16.90 -4.83
CA SER A 211 12.03 -17.90 -5.83
C SER A 211 12.11 -17.44 -7.29
N GLY A 212 12.05 -16.13 -7.56
CA GLY A 212 11.97 -15.60 -8.93
C GLY A 212 10.72 -16.08 -9.70
N ALA A 213 9.67 -16.50 -8.99
CA ALA A 213 8.49 -17.11 -9.59
C ALA A 213 7.70 -16.13 -10.47
N SER A 214 7.05 -16.67 -11.51
CA SER A 214 6.17 -15.89 -12.39
C SER A 214 4.89 -15.46 -11.67
N TYR A 215 4.22 -14.42 -12.19
CA TYR A 215 2.98 -13.91 -11.61
C TYR A 215 1.90 -15.00 -11.40
N PRO A 216 1.59 -15.89 -12.38
CA PRO A 216 0.61 -16.96 -12.17
C PRO A 216 0.92 -17.87 -10.98
N VAL A 217 2.21 -18.16 -10.76
CA VAL A 217 2.66 -18.98 -9.62
C VAL A 217 2.44 -18.25 -8.30
N LEU A 218 2.81 -16.96 -8.23
CA LEU A 218 2.60 -16.14 -7.03
C LEU A 218 1.10 -15.99 -6.72
N GLN A 219 0.29 -15.73 -7.75
CA GLN A 219 -1.16 -15.59 -7.62
C GLN A 219 -1.82 -16.88 -7.15
N ALA A 220 -1.40 -18.04 -7.70
CA ALA A 220 -1.87 -19.34 -7.24
C ALA A 220 -1.49 -19.63 -5.78
N ALA A 221 -0.25 -19.35 -5.38
CA ALA A 221 0.21 -19.56 -4.01
C ALA A 221 -0.60 -18.72 -3.01
N ILE A 222 -0.89 -17.47 -3.37
CA ILE A 222 -1.75 -16.58 -2.58
C ILE A 222 -3.16 -17.18 -2.43
N TRP A 223 -3.80 -17.59 -3.53
CA TRP A 223 -5.16 -18.16 -3.50
C TRP A 223 -5.26 -19.55 -2.87
N ILE A 224 -4.17 -20.33 -2.84
CA ILE A 224 -4.10 -21.56 -2.02
C ILE A 224 -4.18 -21.19 -0.53
N VAL A 225 -3.48 -20.13 -0.12
CA VAL A 225 -3.44 -19.70 1.29
C VAL A 225 -4.72 -18.96 1.70
N THR A 226 -5.24 -18.04 0.89
CA THR A 226 -6.38 -17.19 1.25
C THR A 226 -7.72 -17.89 1.06
N ASP A 227 -7.86 -18.69 0.01
CA ASP A 227 -9.15 -19.22 -0.43
C ASP A 227 -9.23 -20.76 -0.34
N ASN A 228 -8.12 -21.43 0.01
CA ASN A 228 -8.01 -22.89 0.01
C ASN A 228 -8.45 -23.49 -1.34
N SER A 229 -8.01 -22.88 -2.43
CA SER A 229 -8.49 -23.14 -3.79
C SER A 229 -8.09 -24.53 -4.31
N THR A 230 -8.94 -25.11 -5.16
CA THR A 230 -8.66 -26.32 -5.97
C THR A 230 -8.02 -25.97 -7.32
N PHE A 231 -7.55 -26.97 -8.07
CA PHE A 231 -6.94 -26.76 -9.38
C PHE A 231 -7.92 -26.16 -10.39
N GLU A 232 -9.16 -26.63 -10.40
CA GLU A 232 -10.23 -26.12 -11.26
C GLU A 232 -10.50 -24.63 -10.98
N GLU A 233 -10.51 -24.25 -9.70
CA GLU A 233 -10.70 -22.87 -9.27
C GLU A 233 -9.53 -21.95 -9.64
N LEU A 234 -8.29 -22.48 -9.60
CA LEU A 234 -7.08 -21.74 -9.97
C LEU A 234 -6.92 -21.61 -11.49
N ALA A 235 -7.40 -22.59 -12.26
CA ALA A 235 -7.26 -22.59 -13.70
C ALA A 235 -7.92 -21.37 -14.37
N VAL A 236 -8.90 -20.74 -13.71
CA VAL A 236 -9.64 -19.57 -14.18
C VAL A 236 -9.15 -18.30 -13.46
N LEU A 237 -8.29 -17.50 -14.12
CA LEU A 237 -7.82 -16.22 -13.57
C LEU A 237 -8.81 -15.08 -13.79
N ILE A 238 -9.47 -15.03 -14.95
CA ILE A 238 -10.42 -13.98 -15.32
C ILE A 238 -11.67 -14.64 -15.88
N GLN A 239 -12.81 -14.42 -15.21
CA GLN A 239 -14.12 -14.67 -15.80
C GLN A 239 -14.63 -13.37 -16.43
N SER A 240 -14.98 -13.42 -17.70
CA SER A 240 -15.67 -12.29 -18.34
C SER A 240 -17.00 -11.99 -17.63
N GLN A 241 -17.39 -10.71 -17.56
CA GLN A 241 -18.63 -10.28 -16.88
C GLN A 241 -19.91 -10.91 -17.47
N ASP A 242 -19.85 -11.38 -18.71
CA ASP A 242 -20.95 -12.07 -19.40
C ASP A 242 -20.96 -13.60 -19.14
N GLY A 243 -19.96 -14.16 -18.46
CA GLY A 243 -19.88 -15.58 -18.09
C GLY A 243 -19.55 -16.53 -19.24
N PHE A 244 -19.31 -16.02 -20.46
CA PHE A 244 -19.10 -16.83 -21.67
C PHE A 244 -17.63 -17.05 -22.03
N SER A 245 -16.69 -16.31 -21.43
CA SER A 245 -15.26 -16.43 -21.71
C SER A 245 -14.44 -16.44 -20.41
N ALA A 246 -14.00 -17.63 -20.03
CA ALA A 246 -12.96 -17.82 -19.03
C ALA A 246 -11.65 -18.10 -19.77
N THR A 247 -10.65 -17.22 -19.61
CA THR A 247 -9.32 -17.55 -20.12
C THR A 247 -8.66 -18.46 -19.08
N ARG A 248 -8.32 -19.70 -19.48
CA ARG A 248 -7.49 -20.57 -18.66
C ARG A 248 -6.10 -19.93 -18.57
N SER A 249 -5.61 -19.68 -17.37
CA SER A 249 -4.39 -18.86 -17.22
C SER A 249 -3.40 -19.36 -16.18
N ILE A 250 -3.75 -20.33 -15.33
CA ILE A 250 -2.78 -21.04 -14.48
C ILE A 250 -2.79 -22.52 -14.87
N ASN A 251 -1.65 -23.03 -15.32
CA ASN A 251 -1.49 -24.43 -15.75
C ASN A 251 -0.92 -25.32 -14.64
N GLU A 252 -0.91 -26.62 -14.90
CA GLU A 252 -0.44 -27.66 -13.97
C GLU A 252 1.00 -27.40 -13.49
N PRO A 253 1.99 -27.10 -14.36
CA PRO A 253 3.32 -26.70 -13.90
C PRO A 253 3.35 -25.50 -12.96
N GLU A 254 2.52 -24.48 -13.22
CA GLU A 254 2.45 -23.28 -12.38
C GLU A 254 1.82 -23.58 -11.02
N VAL A 255 0.75 -24.36 -10.99
CA VAL A 255 0.10 -24.78 -9.73
C VAL A 255 1.01 -25.68 -8.92
N ALA A 256 1.70 -26.64 -9.54
CA ALA A 256 2.66 -27.50 -8.84
C ALA A 256 3.79 -26.69 -8.19
N ARG A 257 4.33 -25.68 -8.90
CA ARG A 257 5.32 -24.75 -8.31
C ARG A 257 4.73 -23.91 -7.19
N ALA A 258 3.49 -23.45 -7.31
CA ALA A 258 2.81 -22.70 -6.26
C ALA A 258 2.60 -23.54 -5.01
N MET A 259 2.16 -24.80 -5.16
CA MET A 259 2.03 -25.75 -4.05
C MET A 259 3.38 -25.96 -3.35
N ARG A 260 4.47 -26.10 -4.12
CA ARG A 260 5.83 -26.24 -3.57
C ARG A 260 6.25 -25.00 -2.78
N ILE A 261 6.03 -23.80 -3.32
CA ILE A 261 6.31 -22.53 -2.61
C ILE A 261 5.53 -22.45 -1.30
N CYS A 262 4.25 -22.82 -1.29
CA CYS A 262 3.46 -22.89 -0.06
C CYS A 262 4.09 -23.86 0.95
N SER A 263 4.48 -25.05 0.52
CA SER A 263 5.13 -26.05 1.38
C SER A 263 6.47 -25.55 1.94
N GLU A 264 7.32 -24.94 1.12
CA GLU A 264 8.61 -24.36 1.51
C GLU A 264 8.45 -23.19 2.49
N ALA A 265 7.33 -22.46 2.39
CA ALA A 265 6.91 -21.44 3.34
C ALA A 265 6.38 -21.99 4.67
N GLY A 266 6.29 -23.32 4.84
CA GLY A 266 5.73 -23.94 6.04
C GLY A 266 4.20 -23.88 6.11
N ILE A 267 3.53 -23.78 4.96
CA ILE A 267 2.09 -24.06 4.85
C ILE A 267 1.91 -25.57 4.76
N ASP A 268 1.05 -26.14 5.61
CA ASP A 268 0.63 -27.53 5.48
C ASP A 268 -0.22 -27.67 4.21
N ILE A 269 0.44 -28.05 3.12
CA ILE A 269 -0.19 -28.18 1.81
C ILE A 269 -1.14 -29.38 1.76
N LYS A 270 -0.90 -30.43 2.56
CA LYS A 270 -1.73 -31.64 2.60
C LYS A 270 -3.10 -31.38 3.20
N ALA A 271 -3.18 -30.42 4.12
CA ALA A 271 -4.44 -29.95 4.67
C ALA A 271 -5.23 -29.05 3.70
N ARG A 272 -4.67 -28.66 2.54
CA ARG A 272 -5.33 -27.81 1.55
C ARG A 272 -6.08 -28.64 0.51
N LYS A 273 -7.18 -28.09 -0.03
CA LYS A 273 -7.99 -28.77 -1.06
C LYS A 273 -7.17 -29.12 -2.30
N ILE A 274 -6.25 -28.22 -2.70
CA ILE A 274 -5.37 -28.41 -3.86
C ILE A 274 -4.58 -29.73 -3.82
N TRP A 275 -4.31 -30.28 -2.64
CA TRP A 275 -3.58 -31.55 -2.51
C TRP A 275 -4.36 -32.75 -3.07
N SER A 276 -5.69 -32.67 -3.08
CA SER A 276 -6.54 -33.72 -3.68
C SER A 276 -6.38 -33.77 -5.20
N ASP A 277 -5.98 -32.65 -5.83
CA ASP A 277 -5.81 -32.51 -7.27
C ASP A 277 -4.41 -32.91 -7.76
N ARG A 278 -3.50 -33.30 -6.85
CA ARG A 278 -2.08 -33.55 -7.15
C ARG A 278 -1.85 -34.60 -8.25
N ALA A 279 -2.71 -35.62 -8.32
CA ALA A 279 -2.57 -36.68 -9.33
C ALA A 279 -2.85 -36.15 -10.74
N THR A 280 -3.87 -35.29 -10.88
CA THR A 280 -4.20 -34.58 -12.13
C THR A 280 -3.06 -33.64 -12.51
N ILE A 281 -2.62 -32.81 -11.57
CA ILE A 281 -1.54 -31.85 -11.77
C ILE A 281 -0.26 -32.56 -12.23
N ARG A 282 0.13 -33.65 -11.55
CA ARG A 282 1.32 -34.45 -11.86
C ARG A 282 1.29 -35.03 -13.28
N GLY A 283 0.12 -35.45 -13.76
CA GLY A 283 -0.05 -36.11 -15.06
C GLY A 283 0.47 -35.29 -16.23
N GLU A 284 0.40 -33.96 -16.13
CA GLU A 284 0.79 -33.01 -17.18
C GLU A 284 2.17 -32.37 -16.96
N LEU A 285 2.90 -32.76 -15.90
CA LEU A 285 4.23 -32.21 -15.63
C LEU A 285 5.29 -32.84 -16.56
N ALA A 286 6.22 -32.02 -17.03
CA ALA A 286 7.46 -32.50 -17.65
C ALA A 286 8.64 -32.52 -16.65
N ASP A 287 8.54 -31.78 -15.55
CA ASP A 287 9.58 -31.68 -14.52
C ASP A 287 9.50 -32.88 -13.56
N GLU A 288 10.45 -33.80 -13.70
CA GLU A 288 10.53 -35.02 -12.87
C GLU A 288 10.78 -34.72 -11.39
N THR A 289 11.54 -33.66 -11.07
CA THR A 289 11.80 -33.29 -9.67
C THR A 289 10.49 -32.86 -8.99
N LEU A 290 9.66 -32.12 -9.72
CA LEU A 290 8.37 -31.67 -9.20
C LEU A 290 7.34 -32.80 -9.13
N LYS A 291 7.41 -33.79 -10.03
CA LYS A 291 6.62 -35.01 -9.93
C LYS A 291 6.98 -35.82 -8.68
N GLU A 292 8.26 -36.08 -8.47
CA GLU A 292 8.75 -36.79 -7.29
C GLU A 292 8.32 -36.09 -6.01
N TRP A 293 8.43 -34.76 -5.95
CA TRP A 293 7.97 -33.97 -4.81
C TRP A 293 6.45 -34.14 -4.53
N LEU A 294 5.60 -34.16 -5.57
CA LEU A 294 4.15 -34.41 -5.41
C LEU A 294 3.83 -35.83 -4.92
N GLU A 295 4.73 -36.79 -5.10
CA GLU A 295 4.58 -38.17 -4.67
C GLU A 295 5.07 -38.43 -3.25
N GLN A 296 6.12 -37.71 -2.83
CA GLN A 296 6.87 -38.01 -1.61
C GLN A 296 6.13 -37.76 -0.29
N ASP A 297 4.83 -37.45 -0.30
CA ASP A 297 4.07 -37.08 0.89
C ASP A 297 4.90 -36.15 1.83
N PRO A 298 5.28 -34.95 1.36
CA PRO A 298 6.26 -34.07 2.00
C PRO A 298 5.90 -33.60 3.42
#